data_AF-A0A3M6U0N9-F1
#
_entry.id   AF-A0A3M6U0N9-F1
#
_cell.length_a   1.000
_cell.length_b   1.000
_cell.length_c   1.000
_cell.angle_alpha   90.00
_cell.angle_beta   90.00
_cell.angle_gamma   90.00
#
_symmetry.space_group_name_H-M   'P 1'
#
loop_
_entity.id
_entity.type
_entity.pdbx_description
1 polymer ?
#
loop_
_entity_poly.entity_id
_entity_poly.type
_entity_poly.pdbx_seq_one_letter_code
_entity_poly.pdbx_strand_id
1 'polypeptide(L)'
;MEVEGDALDLEDEDALFSDIRSMFRYSPPSANHPDSFLVLQAITTTHSVDAFNLERLEMLGDSFLKLAVSIHLFCTYSDKDEGKLTRRKKNQISNLALYRAAAKKSLGEYLQSTQLARNVWCPTGCQFGDVPPNRTTGSPAMEVDSGDTVEAMEVDETLERGKETKLTATEHARQKCNTQKIADKSIADSIEGLIGAYLISCGYLGALRFMKFLGLKVLPEIGTNDGNDLQAENSKSGCYARFWQDQTKITVAQGKGDMVFRLTSGLENFENESISYTFQQKLYLVEALTHASYHENRVTPSYERLEFLGDALLDFLVTQHLYFRHVNLSPGELTDIRQALVNNNIFATLAVEHNYHKYLKHMSPKWFQTVKNFIDRVEDEAEERKDNQLQTVTADPFIIVSEEEEEGIEAPKVLGDIFESVAGAIFLDSGMDLTKTWGVYYRMMKPYIDHYSVNIPRNPVRHVYEKDERADFGKAKTLEDGKIQCTLRVHWGEYNGKGPNMKIAKATAAKLAIEGLKKKYTAVYEED
;
A
#
# COMPACT_ATOMS: atom_id res chain seq x y z
N MET A 1 7.53 -24.92 -41.99
CA MET A 1 7.92 -23.60 -41.47
C MET A 1 7.94 -23.78 -39.98
N GLU A 2 9.14 -23.80 -39.43
CA GLU A 2 9.40 -23.98 -38.01
C GLU A 2 8.69 -22.86 -37.24
N VAL A 3 7.88 -23.23 -36.27
CA VAL A 3 7.30 -22.30 -35.31
C VAL A 3 8.37 -22.16 -34.23
N GLU A 4 9.12 -21.07 -34.29
CA GLU A 4 9.96 -20.62 -33.19
C GLU A 4 9.05 -20.45 -31.97
N GLY A 5 9.26 -21.30 -30.96
CA GLY A 5 8.67 -21.09 -29.65
C GLY A 5 9.42 -19.95 -28.98
N ASP A 6 8.69 -18.88 -28.65
CA ASP A 6 9.19 -17.79 -27.83
C ASP A 6 9.71 -18.35 -26.50
N ALA A 7 11.02 -18.52 -26.44
CA ALA A 7 11.76 -18.56 -25.18
C ALA A 7 11.63 -17.16 -24.57
N LEU A 8 10.61 -16.96 -23.74
CA LEU A 8 10.57 -15.77 -22.88
C LEU A 8 11.82 -15.78 -21.99
N ASP A 9 12.65 -14.77 -22.20
CA ASP A 9 14.06 -14.70 -21.81
C ASP A 9 14.29 -14.84 -20.31
N LEU A 10 14.97 -15.92 -19.93
CA LEU A 10 15.60 -16.06 -18.60
C LEU A 10 16.60 -14.92 -18.31
N GLU A 11 17.09 -14.24 -19.34
CA GLU A 11 17.98 -13.07 -19.23
C GLU A 11 17.27 -11.85 -18.63
N ASP A 12 15.97 -11.67 -18.88
CA ASP A 12 15.18 -10.55 -18.36
C ASP A 12 14.86 -10.70 -16.86
N GLU A 13 14.67 -11.94 -16.39
CA GLU A 13 14.54 -12.22 -14.95
C GLU A 13 15.86 -11.96 -14.21
N ASP A 14 16.99 -12.40 -14.76
CA ASP A 14 18.30 -12.16 -14.15
C ASP A 14 18.70 -10.68 -14.17
N ALA A 15 18.33 -9.92 -15.22
CA ALA A 15 18.46 -8.47 -15.26
C ALA A 15 17.58 -7.79 -14.22
N LEU A 16 16.32 -8.21 -14.08
CA LEU A 16 15.40 -7.72 -13.05
C LEU A 16 15.93 -8.01 -11.63
N PHE A 17 16.37 -9.23 -11.37
CA PHE A 17 16.97 -9.60 -10.08
C PHE A 17 18.29 -8.86 -9.86
N SER A 18 19.04 -8.55 -10.92
CA SER A 18 20.24 -7.72 -10.86
C SER A 18 19.92 -6.27 -10.51
N ASP A 19 18.87 -5.67 -11.08
CA ASP A 19 18.42 -4.30 -10.80
C ASP A 19 17.82 -4.17 -9.41
N ILE A 20 16.97 -5.11 -9.02
CA ILE A 20 16.46 -5.21 -7.66
C ILE A 20 17.63 -5.38 -6.68
N ARG A 21 18.58 -6.28 -6.97
CA ARG A 21 19.82 -6.41 -6.18
C ARG A 21 20.65 -5.12 -6.20
N SER A 22 20.70 -4.36 -7.29
CA SER A 22 21.48 -3.12 -7.39
C SER A 22 20.87 -1.99 -6.55
N MET A 23 19.54 -1.91 -6.51
CA MET A 23 18.78 -1.06 -5.59
C MET A 23 19.01 -1.47 -4.13
N PHE A 24 19.15 -2.77 -3.87
CA PHE A 24 19.56 -3.30 -2.56
C PHE A 24 21.07 -3.15 -2.25
N ARG A 25 21.92 -2.72 -3.21
CA ARG A 25 23.40 -2.64 -3.09
C ARG A 25 23.93 -1.26 -2.77
N TYR A 26 23.19 -0.17 -3.03
CA TYR A 26 23.72 1.17 -2.83
C TYR A 26 23.70 1.60 -1.35
N SER A 27 24.79 1.31 -0.66
CA SER A 27 25.30 2.16 0.42
C SER A 27 26.72 2.55 0.04
N PRO A 28 26.92 3.72 -0.61
CA PRO A 28 28.24 4.31 -0.64
C PRO A 28 28.67 4.50 0.83
N PRO A 29 29.86 4.05 1.24
CA PRO A 29 30.34 4.17 2.61
C PRO A 29 30.49 5.63 3.10
N SER A 30 30.10 6.62 2.30
CA SER A 30 30.18 8.06 2.57
C SER A 30 28.85 8.82 2.56
N ALA A 31 27.70 8.24 2.20
CA ALA A 31 26.44 8.99 2.07
C ALA A 31 25.53 8.82 3.30
N ASN A 32 25.87 9.49 4.41
CA ASN A 32 24.96 9.62 5.57
C ASN A 32 23.82 10.63 5.30
N HIS A 33 23.80 11.28 4.14
CA HIS A 33 22.86 12.32 3.78
C HIS A 33 22.13 11.98 2.47
N PRO A 34 20.83 12.27 2.38
CA PRO A 34 20.08 12.05 1.15
C PRO A 34 20.49 13.02 0.03
N ASP A 35 20.13 12.70 -1.21
CA ASP A 35 20.23 13.63 -2.33
C ASP A 35 19.39 14.89 -2.02
N SER A 36 20.00 16.06 -2.17
CA SER A 36 19.35 17.35 -1.93
C SER A 36 18.14 17.56 -2.84
N PHE A 37 18.15 17.02 -4.07
CA PHE A 37 16.99 17.08 -4.95
C PHE A 37 15.82 16.26 -4.42
N LEU A 38 16.07 15.04 -3.93
CA LEU A 38 15.02 14.19 -3.35
C LEU A 38 14.45 14.79 -2.06
N VAL A 39 15.29 15.43 -1.24
CA VAL A 39 14.82 16.19 -0.07
C VAL A 39 13.92 17.34 -0.50
N LEU A 40 14.34 18.13 -1.50
CA LEU A 40 13.53 19.22 -2.04
C LEU A 40 12.19 18.70 -2.58
N GLN A 41 12.19 17.58 -3.30
CA GLN A 41 10.98 16.95 -3.79
C GLN A 41 10.05 16.52 -2.65
N ALA A 42 10.59 15.92 -1.59
CA ALA A 42 9.81 15.45 -0.44
C ALA A 42 9.15 16.58 0.37
N ILE A 43 9.72 17.79 0.36
CA ILE A 43 9.16 18.96 1.07
C ILE A 43 8.25 19.82 0.18
N THR A 44 8.15 19.55 -1.11
CA THR A 44 7.29 20.26 -2.06
C THR A 44 5.93 19.58 -2.16
N THR A 45 4.88 20.25 -1.67
CA THR A 45 3.52 19.71 -1.68
C THR A 45 2.86 19.85 -3.05
N THR A 46 1.83 19.03 -3.32
CA THR A 46 1.03 19.11 -4.56
C THR A 46 0.36 20.47 -4.75
N HIS A 47 0.03 21.17 -3.66
CA HIS A 47 -0.56 22.50 -3.70
C HIS A 47 0.37 23.59 -4.24
N SER A 48 1.70 23.37 -4.22
CA SER A 48 2.65 24.32 -4.79
C SER A 48 2.53 24.45 -6.32
N VAL A 49 1.97 23.43 -7.00
CA VAL A 49 1.86 23.33 -8.46
C VAL A 49 3.23 23.55 -9.14
N ASP A 50 4.28 22.99 -8.53
CA ASP A 50 5.63 22.96 -9.07
C ASP A 50 5.80 21.82 -10.10
N ALA A 51 6.96 21.75 -10.76
CA ALA A 51 7.28 20.72 -11.76
C ALA A 51 7.41 19.30 -11.17
N PHE A 52 7.61 19.19 -9.86
CA PHE A 52 7.74 17.94 -9.12
C PHE A 52 7.00 18.04 -7.78
N ASN A 53 6.62 16.90 -7.21
CA ASN A 53 5.93 16.84 -5.93
C ASN A 53 6.34 15.60 -5.13
N LEU A 54 5.89 15.55 -3.88
CA LEU A 54 6.20 14.47 -2.93
C LEU A 54 5.46 13.15 -3.20
N GLU A 55 4.41 13.09 -4.02
CA GLU A 55 3.45 11.96 -4.05
C GLU A 55 4.11 10.59 -4.32
N ARG A 56 5.09 10.53 -5.23
CA ARG A 56 5.81 9.27 -5.50
C ARG A 56 6.67 8.85 -4.29
N LEU A 57 7.37 9.81 -3.68
CA LEU A 57 8.23 9.57 -2.53
C LEU A 57 7.40 9.20 -1.29
N GLU A 58 6.25 9.85 -1.11
CA GLU A 58 5.26 9.55 -0.07
C GLU A 58 4.78 8.10 -0.21
N MET A 59 4.35 7.68 -1.41
CA MET A 59 3.91 6.31 -1.65
C MET A 59 4.95 5.27 -1.22
N LEU A 60 6.23 5.48 -1.60
CA LEU A 60 7.33 4.58 -1.22
C LEU A 60 7.65 4.67 0.29
N GLY A 61 7.63 5.86 0.86
CA GLY A 61 7.96 6.09 2.26
C GLY A 61 6.89 5.59 3.23
N ASP A 62 5.61 5.74 2.90
CA ASP A 62 4.45 5.22 3.66
C ASP A 62 4.52 3.69 3.77
N SER A 63 4.71 3.01 2.64
CA SER A 63 4.84 1.55 2.62
C SER A 63 6.06 1.06 3.41
N PHE A 64 7.21 1.74 3.32
CA PHE A 64 8.38 1.41 4.14
C PHE A 64 8.19 1.69 5.63
N LEU A 65 7.53 2.81 5.97
CA LEU A 65 7.18 3.17 7.34
C LEU A 65 6.30 2.07 7.98
N LYS A 66 5.28 1.60 7.27
CA LYS A 66 4.42 0.49 7.69
C LYS A 66 5.23 -0.78 7.90
N LEU A 67 6.09 -1.16 6.96
CA LEU A 67 6.93 -2.34 7.07
C LEU A 67 7.86 -2.28 8.29
N ALA A 68 8.62 -1.19 8.44
CA ALA A 68 9.58 -1.04 9.53
C ALA A 68 8.92 -1.07 10.91
N VAL A 69 7.76 -0.43 11.06
CA VAL A 69 6.99 -0.47 12.30
C VAL A 69 6.38 -1.86 12.54
N SER A 70 5.85 -2.52 11.50
CA SER A 70 5.34 -3.90 11.60
C SER A 70 6.43 -4.87 12.07
N ILE A 71 7.62 -4.83 11.47
CA ILE A 71 8.76 -5.67 11.88
C ILE A 71 9.13 -5.39 13.34
N HIS A 72 9.29 -4.12 13.71
CA HIS A 72 9.64 -3.75 15.09
C HIS A 72 8.60 -4.26 16.09
N LEU A 73 7.31 -4.07 15.82
CA LEU A 73 6.24 -4.51 16.70
C LEU A 73 6.18 -6.05 16.78
N PHE A 74 6.31 -6.75 15.65
CA PHE A 74 6.31 -8.21 15.59
C PHE A 74 7.44 -8.81 16.42
N CYS A 75 8.67 -8.29 16.29
CA CYS A 75 9.85 -8.78 17.00
C CYS A 75 9.88 -8.38 18.49
N THR A 76 9.35 -7.20 18.84
CA THR A 76 9.37 -6.69 20.22
C THR A 76 8.29 -7.34 21.09
N TYR A 77 7.15 -7.67 20.49
CA TYR A 77 5.95 -8.13 21.19
C TYR A 77 5.56 -9.54 20.75
N SER A 78 6.34 -10.54 21.18
CA SER A 78 6.10 -11.95 20.88
C SER A 78 4.82 -12.52 21.53
N ASP A 79 4.33 -11.87 22.60
CA ASP A 79 3.17 -12.29 23.39
C ASP A 79 1.84 -11.63 22.96
N LYS A 80 1.87 -10.76 21.94
CA LYS A 80 0.70 -10.01 21.49
C LYS A 80 0.11 -10.61 20.20
N ASP A 81 -1.21 -10.68 20.18
CA ASP A 81 -2.01 -11.02 19.00
C ASP A 81 -2.01 -9.90 17.95
N GLU A 82 -2.42 -10.26 16.73
CA GLU A 82 -2.54 -9.37 15.57
C GLU A 82 -3.28 -8.07 15.92
N GLY A 83 -4.47 -8.15 16.51
CA GLY A 83 -5.29 -6.96 16.77
C GLY A 83 -4.62 -5.95 17.69
N LYS A 84 -3.88 -6.43 18.71
CA LYS A 84 -3.05 -5.56 19.56
C LYS A 84 -1.88 -4.94 18.82
N LEU A 85 -1.24 -5.68 17.90
CA LEU A 85 -0.15 -5.17 17.05
C LEU A 85 -0.68 -4.11 16.08
N THR A 86 -1.80 -4.36 15.41
CA THR A 86 -2.46 -3.44 14.48
C THR A 86 -2.88 -2.14 15.17
N ARG A 87 -3.43 -2.21 16.38
CA ARG A 87 -3.73 -1.00 17.18
C ARG A 87 -2.47 -0.19 17.51
N ARG A 88 -1.37 -0.85 17.85
CA ARG A 88 -0.08 -0.18 18.15
C ARG A 88 0.54 0.43 16.90
N LYS A 89 0.53 -0.29 15.77
CA LYS A 89 0.95 0.19 14.44
C LYS A 89 0.22 1.49 14.14
N LYS A 90 -1.12 1.48 14.14
CA LYS A 90 -1.96 2.66 13.88
C LYS A 90 -1.64 3.85 14.78
N ASN A 91 -1.42 3.62 16.08
CA ASN A 91 -1.07 4.71 17.01
C ASN A 91 0.29 5.34 16.70
N GLN A 92 1.27 4.52 16.27
CA GLN A 92 2.63 4.98 15.99
C GLN A 92 2.76 5.68 14.63
N ILE A 93 2.00 5.24 13.61
CA ILE A 93 2.08 5.78 12.24
C ILE A 93 0.92 6.71 11.87
N SER A 94 0.04 7.07 12.80
CA SER A 94 -1.03 8.03 12.52
C SER A 94 -0.49 9.38 12.06
N ASN A 95 -1.22 10.08 11.17
CA ASN A 95 -0.84 11.41 10.69
C ASN A 95 -0.55 12.38 11.84
N LEU A 96 -1.31 12.30 12.93
CA LEU A 96 -1.06 13.10 14.14
C LEU A 96 0.26 12.74 14.84
N ALA A 97 0.63 11.46 14.89
CA ALA A 97 1.90 11.02 15.46
C ALA A 97 3.09 11.49 14.61
N LEU A 98 2.99 11.37 13.28
CA LEU A 98 4.00 11.86 12.34
C LEU A 98 4.14 13.38 12.38
N TYR A 99 3.03 14.11 12.41
CA TYR A 99 3.01 15.55 12.61
C TYR A 99 3.73 15.96 13.91
N ARG A 100 3.41 15.31 15.03
CA ARG A 100 4.08 15.58 16.32
C ARG A 100 5.58 15.27 16.27
N ALA A 101 5.99 14.23 15.56
CA ALA A 101 7.40 13.91 15.35
C ALA A 101 8.11 14.98 14.51
N ALA A 102 7.47 15.46 13.44
CA ALA A 102 7.96 16.55 12.60
C ALA A 102 8.10 17.86 13.38
N ALA A 103 7.09 18.22 14.17
CA ALA A 103 7.05 19.44 14.96
C ALA A 103 8.20 19.51 15.98
N LYS A 104 8.53 18.38 16.63
CA LYS A 104 9.68 18.29 17.57
C LYS A 104 11.04 18.56 16.91
N LYS A 105 11.12 18.46 15.58
CA LYS A 105 12.33 18.65 14.79
C LYS A 105 12.28 19.91 13.92
N SER A 106 11.24 20.73 14.06
CA SER A 106 10.98 21.91 13.21
C SER A 106 10.99 21.58 11.70
N LEU A 107 10.64 20.35 11.31
CA LEU A 107 10.64 19.97 9.89
C LEU A 107 9.49 20.61 9.11
N GLY A 108 8.38 20.92 9.77
CA GLY A 108 7.23 21.59 9.14
C GLY A 108 7.54 23.02 8.65
N GLU A 109 8.58 23.67 9.19
CA GLU A 109 8.99 25.01 8.77
C GLU A 109 9.62 25.03 7.37
N TYR A 110 10.13 23.88 6.91
CA TYR A 110 10.80 23.74 5.61
C TYR A 110 9.84 23.33 4.47
N LEU A 111 8.58 23.03 4.77
CA LEU A 111 7.63 22.63 3.72
C LEU A 111 7.40 23.78 2.75
N GLN A 112 7.36 23.46 1.46
CA GLN A 112 6.95 24.39 0.42
C GLN A 112 5.53 24.04 -0.02
N SER A 113 4.56 24.79 0.50
CA SER A 113 3.15 24.64 0.12
C SER A 113 2.55 25.85 -0.60
N THR A 114 3.35 26.91 -0.79
CA THR A 114 2.89 28.13 -1.43
C THR A 114 3.02 28.02 -2.94
N GLN A 115 1.92 28.32 -3.65
CA GLN A 115 1.97 28.47 -5.09
C GLN A 115 2.77 29.71 -5.44
N LEU A 116 3.69 29.59 -6.41
CA LEU A 116 4.42 30.74 -6.92
C LEU A 116 3.43 31.74 -7.52
N ALA A 117 3.30 32.92 -6.91
CA ALA A 117 2.50 34.01 -7.44
C ALA A 117 3.18 34.59 -8.70
N ARG A 118 3.00 33.92 -9.85
CA ARG A 118 3.68 34.24 -11.13
C ARG A 118 3.52 35.70 -11.57
N ASN A 119 2.42 36.34 -11.15
CA ASN A 119 2.07 37.73 -11.41
C ASN A 119 2.78 38.76 -10.49
N VAL A 120 3.35 38.33 -9.36
CA VAL A 120 4.01 39.19 -8.37
C VAL A 120 5.46 38.74 -8.08
N TRP A 121 5.86 37.59 -8.60
CA TRP A 121 7.18 37.03 -8.37
C TRP A 121 8.26 37.80 -9.12
N CYS A 122 9.29 38.23 -8.39
CA CYS A 122 10.51 38.80 -8.93
C CYS A 122 11.72 38.00 -8.40
N PRO A 123 12.74 37.75 -9.24
CA PRO A 123 14.00 37.17 -8.78
C PRO A 123 14.63 38.03 -7.67
N THR A 124 15.32 37.38 -6.74
CA THR A 124 16.08 38.04 -5.68
C THR A 124 17.07 39.04 -6.27
N GLY A 125 16.89 40.33 -5.96
CA GLY A 125 17.70 41.43 -6.51
C GLY A 125 17.05 42.22 -7.65
N CYS A 126 15.87 41.80 -8.13
CA CYS A 126 15.06 42.59 -9.06
C CYS A 126 13.88 43.23 -8.32
N GLN A 127 13.72 44.55 -8.44
CA GLN A 127 12.50 45.24 -8.04
C GLN A 127 11.69 45.55 -9.30
N PHE A 128 10.39 45.25 -9.29
CA PHE A 128 9.50 45.86 -10.27
C PHE A 128 9.57 47.38 -10.10
N GLY A 129 9.79 48.12 -11.19
CA GLY A 129 9.62 49.57 -11.16
C GLY A 129 8.22 49.90 -10.68
N ASP A 130 8.09 50.90 -9.80
CA ASP A 130 6.83 51.31 -9.20
C ASP A 130 5.73 51.41 -10.27
N VAL A 131 4.68 50.59 -10.12
CA VAL A 131 3.49 50.72 -10.97
C VAL A 131 2.88 52.10 -10.65
N PRO A 132 2.70 52.99 -11.63
CA PRO A 132 2.14 54.31 -11.36
C PRO A 132 0.68 54.14 -10.86
N PRO A 133 0.26 54.92 -9.85
CA PRO A 133 -1.06 54.77 -9.28
C PRO A 133 -2.07 55.39 -10.25
N ASN A 134 -2.98 54.59 -10.80
CA ASN A 134 -4.31 55.00 -11.31
C ASN A 134 -5.00 53.80 -11.99
N ARG A 135 -6.30 53.54 -11.87
CA ARG A 135 -7.46 54.30 -11.40
C ARG A 135 -8.52 53.30 -10.93
N THR A 136 -9.26 53.70 -9.92
CA THR A 136 -10.52 53.11 -9.49
C THR A 136 -11.52 53.01 -10.65
N THR A 137 -11.99 51.81 -10.96
CA THR A 137 -13.33 51.55 -11.53
C THR A 137 -13.82 50.20 -10.99
N GLY A 138 -14.92 50.23 -10.23
CA GLY A 138 -15.58 49.03 -9.66
C GLY A 138 -16.05 48.04 -10.74
N SER A 139 -16.41 46.79 -10.43
CA SER A 139 -17.28 46.34 -9.33
C SER A 139 -17.09 44.82 -9.06
N PRO A 140 -17.97 44.16 -8.28
CA PRO A 140 -17.68 43.52 -6.99
C PRO A 140 -17.22 42.06 -7.09
N ALA A 141 -16.29 41.65 -6.22
CA ALA A 141 -16.04 40.24 -5.95
C ALA A 141 -17.20 39.71 -5.10
N MET A 142 -17.88 38.67 -5.60
CA MET A 142 -18.86 37.89 -4.86
C MET A 142 -18.21 37.33 -3.59
N GLU A 143 -18.80 37.68 -2.44
CA GLU A 143 -18.69 36.89 -1.22
C GLU A 143 -19.28 35.50 -1.51
N VAL A 144 -18.43 34.47 -1.42
CA VAL A 144 -18.89 33.10 -1.25
C VAL A 144 -18.64 32.75 0.22
N ASP A 145 -19.72 32.88 0.98
CA ASP A 145 -19.91 32.26 2.28
C ASP A 145 -19.77 30.74 2.12
N SER A 146 -18.84 30.15 2.88
CA SER A 146 -18.84 28.74 3.19
C SER A 146 -18.42 28.61 4.64
N GLY A 147 -19.43 28.67 5.52
CA GLY A 147 -19.31 28.24 6.89
C GLY A 147 -19.00 26.74 6.93
N ASP A 148 -17.87 26.41 7.55
CA ASP A 148 -17.71 25.18 8.30
C ASP A 148 -16.93 25.50 9.57
N THR A 149 -17.66 25.51 10.68
CA THR A 149 -17.15 25.59 12.05
C THR A 149 -16.23 24.42 12.33
N VAL A 150 -14.93 24.68 12.49
CA VAL A 150 -14.03 23.83 13.28
C VAL A 150 -13.79 24.52 14.61
N GLU A 151 -14.22 23.87 15.68
CA GLU A 151 -13.94 24.26 17.06
C GLU A 151 -12.42 24.28 17.28
N ALA A 152 -11.84 25.48 17.31
CA ALA A 152 -10.51 25.69 17.85
C ALA A 152 -10.62 25.71 19.38
N MET A 153 -10.01 24.72 20.04
CA MET A 153 -9.74 24.77 21.48
C MET A 153 -8.85 25.98 21.78
N GLU A 154 -9.37 26.93 22.56
CA GLU A 154 -8.58 27.98 23.19
C GLU A 154 -7.57 27.33 24.15
N VAL A 155 -6.28 27.51 23.84
CA VAL A 155 -5.22 27.33 24.83
C VAL A 155 -4.85 28.72 25.33
N ASP A 156 -5.08 28.89 26.63
CA ASP A 156 -4.83 30.08 27.44
C ASP A 156 -3.33 30.45 27.41
N GLU A 157 -2.99 31.51 26.67
CA GLU A 157 -1.70 32.22 26.82
C GLU A 157 -1.92 33.52 27.57
N THR A 158 -1.54 33.48 28.85
CA THR A 158 -1.48 34.64 29.73
C THR A 158 -0.21 35.47 29.44
N LEU A 159 -0.44 36.76 29.14
CA LEU A 159 0.46 37.91 29.25
C LEU A 159 1.83 37.86 28.53
N GLU A 160 1.94 38.66 27.45
CA GLU A 160 2.69 39.93 27.51
C GLU A 160 2.04 40.98 26.58
N ARG A 161 1.55 42.07 27.18
CA ARG A 161 0.93 43.19 26.47
C ARG A 161 2.00 44.11 25.88
N GLY A 162 2.53 43.76 24.71
CA GLY A 162 3.34 44.63 23.85
C GLY A 162 2.46 45.49 22.95
N LYS A 163 2.77 46.77 22.82
CA LYS A 163 2.02 47.77 22.04
C LYS A 163 1.86 47.34 20.58
N GLU A 164 0.61 47.22 20.10
CA GLU A 164 0.32 47.06 18.67
C GLU A 164 0.70 48.32 17.89
N THR A 165 1.82 48.27 17.19
CA THR A 165 2.10 49.18 16.07
C THR A 165 1.27 48.72 14.87
N LYS A 166 0.34 49.55 14.40
CA LYS A 166 -0.45 49.28 13.19
C LYS A 166 0.48 49.14 11.99
N LEU A 167 0.63 47.91 11.48
CA LEU A 167 1.39 47.61 10.28
C LEU A 167 0.64 48.14 9.05
N THR A 168 1.38 48.67 8.09
CA THR A 168 0.86 49.13 6.79
C THR A 168 0.38 47.95 5.94
N ALA A 169 -0.49 48.17 4.95
CA ALA A 169 -0.99 47.12 4.06
C ALA A 169 0.15 46.34 3.34
N THR A 170 1.26 47.01 3.06
CA THR A 170 2.50 46.44 2.52
C THR A 170 3.26 45.57 3.53
N GLU A 171 3.25 45.91 4.82
CA GLU A 171 3.83 45.09 5.88
C GLU A 171 2.94 43.88 6.18
N HIS A 172 1.62 44.03 6.17
CA HIS A 172 0.69 42.90 6.22
C HIS A 172 0.85 41.95 5.02
N ALA A 173 1.11 42.46 3.82
CA ALA A 173 1.39 41.65 2.63
C ALA A 173 2.75 40.93 2.70
N ARG A 174 3.80 41.57 3.23
CA ARG A 174 5.11 40.94 3.50
C ARG A 174 5.04 39.90 4.61
N GLN A 175 4.26 40.15 5.66
CA GLN A 175 4.03 39.20 6.74
C GLN A 175 3.24 37.99 6.25
N LYS A 176 2.22 38.20 5.39
CA LYS A 176 1.50 37.12 4.68
C LYS A 176 2.41 36.30 3.76
N CYS A 177 3.47 36.88 3.22
CA CYS A 177 4.42 36.20 2.33
C CYS A 177 5.34 35.20 3.08
N ASN A 178 5.55 35.39 4.39
CA ASN A 178 6.46 34.58 5.20
C ASN A 178 5.77 33.65 6.20
N THR A 179 4.44 33.67 6.28
CA THR A 179 3.66 32.75 7.11
C THR A 179 2.76 31.88 6.25
N GLN A 180 2.98 30.57 6.28
CA GLN A 180 2.15 29.59 5.61
C GLN A 180 1.26 28.85 6.61
N LYS A 181 0.01 28.59 6.22
CA LYS A 181 -0.86 27.65 6.93
C LYS A 181 -0.80 26.32 6.18
N ILE A 182 -0.31 25.28 6.83
CA ILE A 182 -0.20 23.94 6.28
C ILE A 182 -1.10 23.01 7.10
N ALA A 183 -1.82 22.12 6.42
CA ALA A 183 -2.61 21.09 7.08
C ALA A 183 -1.71 20.04 7.74
N ASP A 184 -2.09 19.54 8.92
CA ASP A 184 -1.36 18.48 9.63
C ASP A 184 -1.08 17.25 8.74
N LYS A 185 -2.04 16.94 7.85
CA LYS A 185 -1.92 15.86 6.88
C LYS A 185 -0.73 16.08 5.92
N SER A 186 -0.60 17.26 5.32
CA SER A 186 0.49 17.55 4.37
C SER A 186 1.88 17.45 5.00
N ILE A 187 2.00 17.76 6.30
CA ILE A 187 3.25 17.57 7.04
C ILE A 187 3.55 16.07 7.20
N ALA A 188 2.55 15.25 7.55
CA ALA A 188 2.72 13.81 7.65
C ALA A 188 3.12 13.18 6.31
N ASP A 189 2.42 13.54 5.22
CA ASP A 189 2.70 13.08 3.86
C ASP A 189 4.14 13.46 3.42
N SER A 190 4.61 14.66 3.80
CA SER A 190 5.99 15.07 3.55
C SER A 190 7.02 14.30 4.39
N ILE A 191 6.72 13.93 5.64
CA ILE A 191 7.60 13.05 6.43
C ILE A 191 7.72 11.67 5.78
N GLU A 192 6.62 11.12 5.27
CA GLU A 192 6.64 9.89 4.48
C GLU A 192 7.50 10.08 3.23
N GLY A 193 7.33 11.19 2.50
CA GLY A 193 8.19 11.57 1.39
C GLY A 193 9.68 11.63 1.76
N LEU A 194 10.03 12.19 2.92
CA LEU A 194 11.41 12.25 3.41
C LEU A 194 11.94 10.85 3.72
N ILE A 195 11.13 9.99 4.35
CA ILE A 195 11.50 8.58 4.57
C ILE A 195 11.80 7.90 3.23
N GLY A 196 10.98 8.14 2.20
CA GLY A 196 11.23 7.68 0.83
C GLY A 196 12.53 8.21 0.23
N ALA A 197 12.84 9.50 0.39
CA ALA A 197 14.08 10.11 -0.07
C ALA A 197 15.34 9.50 0.59
N TYR A 198 15.28 9.27 1.91
CA TYR A 198 16.33 8.58 2.65
C TYR A 198 16.47 7.12 2.24
N LEU A 199 15.35 6.46 1.93
CA LEU A 199 15.37 5.08 1.48
C LEU A 199 16.10 4.93 0.15
N ILE A 200 15.82 5.82 -0.81
CA ILE A 200 16.48 5.82 -2.13
C ILE A 200 17.96 6.17 -2.02
N SER A 201 18.30 7.18 -1.23
CA SER A 201 19.67 7.72 -1.18
C SER A 201 20.61 6.91 -0.27
N CYS A 202 20.09 6.42 0.86
CA CYS A 202 20.87 5.88 1.97
C CYS A 202 20.52 4.41 2.29
N GLY A 203 19.60 3.80 1.53
CA GLY A 203 19.11 2.45 1.75
C GLY A 203 18.27 2.29 3.02
N TYR A 204 17.92 1.04 3.34
CA TYR A 204 17.08 0.71 4.50
C TYR A 204 17.63 1.24 5.82
N LEU A 205 18.93 1.09 6.04
CA LEU A 205 19.55 1.52 7.29
C LEU A 205 19.53 3.05 7.44
N GLY A 206 19.77 3.79 6.35
CA GLY A 206 19.66 5.24 6.36
C GLY A 206 18.25 5.71 6.70
N ALA A 207 17.24 5.11 6.08
CA ALA A 207 15.84 5.39 6.40
C ALA A 207 15.48 5.04 7.85
N LEU A 208 15.92 3.88 8.37
CA LEU A 208 15.67 3.49 9.77
C LEU A 208 16.34 4.43 10.78
N ARG A 209 17.55 4.90 10.48
CA ARG A 209 18.24 5.92 11.29
C ARG A 209 17.47 7.23 11.30
N PHE A 210 16.95 7.66 10.14
CA PHE A 210 16.12 8.86 10.04
C PHE A 210 14.82 8.70 10.83
N MET A 211 14.13 7.56 10.72
CA MET A 211 12.93 7.26 11.51
C MET A 211 13.21 7.25 13.01
N LYS A 212 14.35 6.68 13.44
CA LYS A 212 14.80 6.76 14.83
C LYS A 212 15.09 8.20 15.26
N PHE A 213 15.69 9.02 14.38
CA PHE A 213 15.90 10.45 14.63
C PHE A 213 14.59 11.20 14.87
N LEU A 214 13.53 10.88 14.11
CA LEU A 214 12.17 11.40 14.32
C LEU A 214 11.54 10.94 15.66
N GLY A 215 12.13 9.93 16.32
CA GLY A 215 11.65 9.37 17.57
C GLY A 215 10.69 8.18 17.38
N LEU A 216 10.64 7.58 16.19
CA LEU A 216 9.87 6.36 15.94
C LEU A 216 10.62 5.14 16.51
N LYS A 217 9.86 4.20 17.06
CA LYS A 217 10.36 2.92 17.54
C LYS A 217 10.43 1.93 16.39
N VAL A 218 11.59 1.86 15.74
CA VAL A 218 11.83 0.99 14.57
C VAL A 218 13.12 0.18 14.69
N LEU A 219 13.93 0.47 15.70
CA LEU A 219 15.18 -0.21 16.00
C LEU A 219 15.13 -0.72 17.45
N PRO A 220 15.83 -1.81 17.79
CA PRO A 220 15.90 -2.28 19.16
C PRO A 220 16.56 -1.23 20.07
N GLU A 221 16.09 -1.12 21.30
CA GLU A 221 16.68 -0.28 22.35
C GLU A 221 17.95 -0.97 22.88
N ILE A 222 19.07 -0.86 22.15
CA ILE A 222 20.36 -1.39 22.61
C ILE A 222 20.93 -0.41 23.65
N GLY A 223 21.28 -0.94 24.84
CA GLY A 223 21.98 -0.19 25.89
C GLY A 223 23.33 0.34 25.38
N THR A 224 23.67 1.56 25.77
CA THR A 224 24.69 2.43 25.18
C THR A 224 26.17 1.99 25.27
N ASN A 225 26.49 0.70 25.42
CA ASN A 225 27.87 0.26 25.67
C ASN A 225 28.55 -0.53 24.54
N ASP A 226 27.85 -0.99 23.51
CA ASP A 226 28.50 -1.71 22.40
C ASP A 226 28.33 -0.95 21.08
N GLY A 227 29.11 0.11 20.93
CA GLY A 227 29.22 0.90 19.70
C GLY A 227 29.83 0.15 18.51
N ASN A 228 30.21 -1.12 18.67
CA ASN A 228 30.92 -1.91 17.66
C ASN A 228 30.09 -3.00 16.96
N ASP A 229 28.91 -3.40 17.48
CA ASP A 229 28.12 -4.48 16.84
C ASP A 229 27.04 -3.98 15.86
N LEU A 230 26.60 -2.72 15.96
CA LEU A 230 25.64 -2.15 14.99
C LEU A 230 26.25 -1.87 13.60
N GLN A 231 27.58 -1.91 13.48
CA GLN A 231 28.31 -1.77 12.22
C GLN A 231 28.69 -3.14 11.61
N ALA A 232 28.55 -4.23 12.37
CA ALA A 232 29.12 -5.53 12.04
C ALA A 232 28.05 -6.60 11.78
N GLU A 233 27.10 -6.34 10.89
CA GLU A 233 26.42 -7.39 10.11
C GLU A 233 25.83 -6.82 8.79
N ASN A 234 26.68 -6.05 8.08
CA ASN A 234 26.47 -5.64 6.67
C ASN A 234 26.70 -6.80 5.70
N SER A 235 26.11 -7.98 5.92
CA SER A 235 26.54 -9.17 5.16
C SER A 235 25.38 -9.98 4.61
N LYS A 236 24.56 -9.33 3.77
CA LYS A 236 24.05 -9.84 2.48
C LYS A 236 23.17 -8.77 1.80
N SER A 237 23.48 -8.46 0.54
CA SER A 237 22.65 -7.63 -0.33
C SER A 237 21.21 -8.16 -0.34
N GLY A 238 20.22 -7.30 -0.09
CA GLY A 238 18.79 -7.68 -0.14
C GLY A 238 18.15 -8.04 1.20
N CYS A 239 18.94 -8.20 2.27
CA CYS A 239 18.42 -8.39 3.61
C CYS A 239 17.92 -7.06 4.20
N TYR A 240 16.73 -7.08 4.80
CA TYR A 240 16.38 -6.10 5.81
C TYR A 240 17.37 -6.20 6.98
N ALA A 241 17.44 -5.18 7.79
CA ALA A 241 18.50 -5.09 8.77
C ALA A 241 18.38 -6.17 9.88
N ARG A 242 19.45 -6.94 10.09
CA ARG A 242 19.54 -8.06 11.06
C ARG A 242 19.78 -7.59 12.50
N PHE A 243 19.12 -6.52 12.94
CA PHE A 243 19.34 -5.98 14.30
C PHE A 243 18.77 -6.84 15.43
N TRP A 244 17.96 -7.84 15.09
CA TRP A 244 17.32 -8.72 16.06
C TRP A 244 17.98 -10.08 16.01
N GLN A 245 18.30 -10.61 17.19
CA GLN A 245 18.70 -12.00 17.32
C GLN A 245 17.62 -12.88 16.70
N ASP A 246 18.08 -13.92 16.01
CA ASP A 246 17.24 -14.96 15.45
C ASP A 246 16.34 -15.51 16.56
N GLN A 247 15.06 -15.12 16.58
CA GLN A 247 14.10 -15.54 17.61
C GLN A 247 13.66 -17.01 17.41
N THR A 248 14.47 -17.80 16.71
CA THR A 248 14.26 -19.19 16.26
C THR A 248 14.14 -20.22 17.36
N LYS A 249 13.93 -19.79 18.60
CA LYS A 249 13.49 -20.69 19.67
C LYS A 249 11.98 -20.87 19.58
N ILE A 250 11.49 -21.41 18.45
CA ILE A 250 10.30 -22.26 18.52
C ILE A 250 10.75 -23.45 19.38
N THR A 251 10.44 -23.36 20.68
CA THR A 251 10.82 -24.39 21.63
C THR A 251 10.08 -25.66 21.22
N VAL A 252 10.76 -26.54 20.47
CA VAL A 252 10.28 -27.90 20.23
C VAL A 252 10.10 -28.51 21.60
N ALA A 253 8.85 -28.56 22.07
CA ALA A 253 8.55 -29.20 23.33
C ALA A 253 9.01 -30.65 23.20
N GLN A 254 10.03 -31.02 23.99
CA GLN A 254 10.51 -32.40 24.09
C GLN A 254 9.29 -33.29 24.34
N GLY A 255 8.96 -34.16 23.37
CA GLY A 255 7.77 -35.03 23.40
C GLY A 255 6.68 -34.75 22.35
N LYS A 256 6.82 -33.75 21.46
CA LYS A 256 5.85 -33.48 20.36
C LYS A 256 6.30 -33.93 18.96
N GLY A 257 7.36 -34.75 18.84
CA GLY A 257 7.96 -35.15 17.56
C GLY A 257 6.97 -35.74 16.56
N ASP A 258 6.09 -36.64 17.01
CA ASP A 258 5.07 -37.28 16.14
C ASP A 258 4.03 -36.29 15.61
N MET A 259 3.71 -35.23 16.37
CA MET A 259 2.78 -34.19 15.92
C MET A 259 3.47 -33.25 14.92
N VAL A 260 4.73 -32.89 15.17
CA VAL A 260 5.53 -32.11 14.22
C VAL A 260 5.60 -32.85 12.89
N PHE A 261 5.96 -34.14 12.91
CA PHE A 261 6.04 -34.97 11.70
C PHE A 261 4.72 -34.99 10.92
N ARG A 262 3.58 -35.18 11.60
CA ARG A 262 2.26 -35.16 10.95
C ARG A 262 1.91 -33.81 10.33
N LEU A 263 2.25 -32.70 11.00
CA LEU A 263 1.95 -31.35 10.50
C LEU A 263 2.86 -30.93 9.34
N THR A 264 4.09 -31.46 9.29
CA THR A 264 5.06 -31.14 8.24
C THR A 264 4.98 -32.07 7.03
N SER A 265 4.46 -33.29 7.21
CA SER A 265 4.36 -34.28 6.12
C SER A 265 3.51 -33.75 4.97
N GLY A 266 4.04 -33.80 3.75
CA GLY A 266 3.36 -33.37 2.53
C GLY A 266 3.51 -31.87 2.24
N LEU A 267 4.09 -31.09 3.16
CA LEU A 267 4.43 -29.68 2.88
C LEU A 267 5.57 -29.58 1.86
N GLU A 268 6.34 -30.64 1.63
CA GLU A 268 7.34 -30.70 0.54
C GLU A 268 6.69 -30.41 -0.83
N ASN A 269 5.46 -30.88 -1.04
CA ASN A 269 4.75 -30.66 -2.30
C ASN A 269 4.38 -29.18 -2.45
N PHE A 270 3.93 -28.52 -1.37
CA PHE A 270 3.70 -27.08 -1.38
C PHE A 270 4.99 -26.30 -1.65
N GLU A 271 6.10 -26.65 -0.97
CA GLU A 271 7.41 -26.03 -1.16
C GLU A 271 7.88 -26.10 -2.63
N ASN A 272 7.67 -27.23 -3.30
CA ASN A 272 8.14 -27.44 -4.68
C ASN A 272 7.16 -26.91 -5.73
N GLU A 273 5.87 -27.22 -5.60
CA GLU A 273 4.84 -27.01 -6.62
C GLU A 273 4.15 -25.66 -6.51
N SER A 274 3.96 -25.12 -5.30
CA SER A 274 3.21 -23.88 -5.09
C SER A 274 4.10 -22.64 -5.05
N ILE A 275 5.19 -22.69 -4.27
CA ILE A 275 6.04 -21.50 -4.00
C ILE A 275 7.47 -21.61 -4.55
N SER A 276 7.90 -22.82 -4.91
CA SER A 276 9.27 -23.15 -5.33
C SER A 276 10.32 -22.51 -4.40
N TYR A 277 10.16 -22.76 -3.10
CA TYR A 277 11.02 -22.31 -1.99
C TYR A 277 11.11 -23.41 -0.93
N THR A 278 12.32 -23.74 -0.51
CA THR A 278 12.57 -24.76 0.53
C THR A 278 12.84 -24.09 1.87
N PHE A 279 11.99 -24.34 2.86
CA PHE A 279 12.14 -23.80 4.20
C PHE A 279 13.29 -24.48 4.94
N GLN A 280 14.10 -23.68 5.64
CA GLN A 280 15.05 -24.22 6.62
C GLN A 280 14.32 -24.71 7.87
N GLN A 281 13.27 -24.00 8.27
CA GLN A 281 12.39 -24.32 9.39
C GLN A 281 10.93 -24.42 8.95
N LYS A 282 10.50 -25.65 8.63
CA LYS A 282 9.12 -25.94 8.19
C LYS A 282 8.04 -25.54 9.20
N LEU A 283 8.38 -25.29 10.46
CA LEU A 283 7.41 -24.83 11.46
C LEU A 283 6.85 -23.43 11.13
N TYR A 284 7.60 -22.57 10.44
CA TYR A 284 7.06 -21.29 9.95
C TYR A 284 5.96 -21.53 8.91
N LEU A 285 6.15 -22.50 8.02
CA LEU A 285 5.15 -22.87 7.04
C LEU A 285 3.92 -23.52 7.68
N VAL A 286 4.12 -24.34 8.72
CA VAL A 286 3.01 -24.90 9.52
C VAL A 286 2.20 -23.78 10.16
N GLU A 287 2.86 -22.79 10.78
CA GLU A 287 2.20 -21.62 11.39
C GLU A 287 1.38 -20.84 10.36
N ALA A 288 1.99 -20.48 9.22
CA ALA A 288 1.35 -19.73 8.13
C ALA A 288 0.11 -20.43 7.54
N LEU A 289 0.12 -21.77 7.50
CA LEU A 289 -1.00 -22.54 6.95
C LEU A 289 -1.99 -23.04 8.02
N THR A 290 -1.88 -22.58 9.28
CA THR A 290 -2.78 -22.99 10.36
C THR A 290 -3.71 -21.87 10.78
N HIS A 291 -5.01 -22.07 10.59
CA HIS A 291 -6.03 -21.17 11.12
C HIS A 291 -6.34 -21.45 12.61
N ALA A 292 -6.75 -20.42 13.36
CA ALA A 292 -7.08 -20.48 14.79
C ALA A 292 -8.16 -21.53 15.16
N SER A 293 -9.01 -21.94 14.22
CA SER A 293 -10.01 -22.99 14.44
C SER A 293 -9.43 -24.41 14.48
N TYR A 294 -8.19 -24.60 14.00
CA TYR A 294 -7.54 -25.90 13.92
C TYR A 294 -6.85 -26.27 15.26
N HIS A 295 -7.67 -26.73 16.21
CA HIS A 295 -7.26 -27.08 17.58
C HIS A 295 -6.33 -28.30 17.71
N GLU A 296 -6.11 -29.07 16.64
CA GLU A 296 -5.14 -30.16 16.63
C GLU A 296 -3.69 -29.66 16.68
N ASN A 297 -3.42 -28.47 16.14
CA ASN A 297 -2.10 -27.87 16.20
C ASN A 297 -1.82 -27.36 17.62
N ARG A 298 -0.88 -28.02 18.30
CA ARG A 298 -0.36 -27.62 19.61
C ARG A 298 1.12 -27.27 19.55
N VAL A 299 1.67 -27.10 18.36
CA VAL A 299 3.10 -26.87 18.11
C VAL A 299 3.35 -25.40 17.83
N THR A 300 2.56 -24.79 16.95
CA THR A 300 2.69 -23.38 16.54
C THR A 300 1.40 -22.62 16.85
N PRO A 301 1.45 -21.28 16.93
CA PRO A 301 0.25 -20.44 16.96
C PRO A 301 -0.47 -20.43 15.59
N SER A 302 -1.53 -19.62 15.49
CA SER A 302 -2.24 -19.30 14.23
C SER A 302 -1.42 -18.38 13.33
N TYR A 303 -1.78 -18.35 12.05
CA TYR A 303 -1.12 -17.53 11.03
C TYR A 303 -1.23 -16.00 11.25
N GLU A 304 -2.17 -15.53 12.08
CA GLU A 304 -2.59 -14.11 12.17
C GLU A 304 -1.42 -13.15 12.46
N ARG A 305 -0.42 -13.58 13.23
CA ARG A 305 0.77 -12.74 13.48
C ARG A 305 1.68 -12.65 12.25
N LEU A 306 1.77 -13.72 11.46
CA LEU A 306 2.53 -13.74 10.21
C LEU A 306 1.79 -12.97 9.11
N GLU A 307 0.46 -13.04 9.07
CA GLU A 307 -0.39 -12.19 8.21
C GLU A 307 -0.09 -10.70 8.46
N PHE A 308 -0.11 -10.25 9.72
CA PHE A 308 0.23 -8.88 10.09
C PHE A 308 1.58 -8.39 9.54
N LEU A 309 2.57 -9.29 9.52
CA LEU A 309 3.91 -9.02 8.98
C LEU A 309 3.90 -9.05 7.44
N GLY A 310 3.22 -10.04 6.87
CA GLY A 310 3.07 -10.29 5.44
C GLY A 310 2.34 -9.17 4.69
N ASP A 311 1.26 -8.63 5.25
CA ASP A 311 0.50 -7.47 4.74
C ASP A 311 1.44 -6.29 4.45
N ALA A 312 2.18 -5.86 5.48
CA ALA A 312 3.11 -4.74 5.35
C ALA A 312 4.29 -5.05 4.42
N LEU A 313 4.66 -6.33 4.30
CA LEU A 313 5.74 -6.77 3.44
C LEU A 313 5.34 -6.74 1.97
N LEU A 314 4.19 -7.32 1.62
CA LEU A 314 3.71 -7.33 0.24
C LEU A 314 3.36 -5.92 -0.25
N ASP A 315 2.73 -5.09 0.59
CA ASP A 315 2.48 -3.68 0.28
C ASP A 315 3.78 -2.95 -0.08
N PHE A 316 4.83 -3.14 0.72
CA PHE A 316 6.13 -2.53 0.46
C PHE A 316 6.81 -3.07 -0.79
N LEU A 317 6.86 -4.39 -0.98
CA LEU A 317 7.56 -5.01 -2.11
C LEU A 317 6.92 -4.64 -3.45
N VAL A 318 5.58 -4.67 -3.52
CA VAL A 318 4.83 -4.25 -4.72
C VAL A 318 5.03 -2.75 -4.95
N THR A 319 4.91 -1.92 -3.92
CA THR A 319 5.11 -0.46 -4.03
C THR A 319 6.52 -0.12 -4.52
N GLN A 320 7.54 -0.78 -3.96
CA GLN A 320 8.93 -0.62 -4.39
C GLN A 320 9.08 -1.01 -5.86
N HIS A 321 8.57 -2.17 -6.27
CA HIS A 321 8.66 -2.59 -7.67
C HIS A 321 8.01 -1.58 -8.64
N LEU A 322 6.79 -1.14 -8.32
CA LEU A 322 6.04 -0.16 -9.12
C LEU A 322 6.78 1.18 -9.22
N TYR A 323 7.32 1.67 -8.09
CA TYR A 323 8.03 2.93 -8.03
C TYR A 323 9.23 2.98 -8.98
N PHE A 324 10.03 1.91 -9.02
CA PHE A 324 11.28 1.89 -9.79
C PHE A 324 11.08 1.45 -11.25
N ARG A 325 10.14 0.55 -11.53
CA ARG A 325 9.95 0.02 -12.89
C ARG A 325 9.09 0.92 -13.78
N HIS A 326 8.19 1.70 -13.17
CA HIS A 326 7.24 2.54 -13.89
C HIS A 326 7.47 4.04 -13.61
N VAL A 327 8.63 4.54 -14.04
CA VAL A 327 9.02 5.95 -13.89
C VAL A 327 8.06 6.90 -14.63
N ASN A 328 7.47 6.44 -15.74
CA ASN A 328 6.61 7.27 -16.59
C ASN A 328 5.14 7.34 -16.14
N LEU A 329 4.71 6.47 -15.22
CA LEU A 329 3.34 6.50 -14.71
C LEU A 329 3.16 7.63 -13.69
N SER A 330 1.99 8.25 -13.69
CA SER A 330 1.64 9.26 -12.71
C SER A 330 1.47 8.67 -11.29
N PRO A 331 1.61 9.46 -10.22
CA PRO A 331 1.41 8.98 -8.85
C PRO A 331 0.00 8.39 -8.60
N GLY A 332 -1.02 8.98 -9.24
CA GLY A 332 -2.39 8.47 -9.19
C GLY A 332 -2.53 7.10 -9.84
N GLU A 333 -1.94 6.90 -11.03
CA GLU A 333 -1.93 5.61 -11.73
C GLU A 333 -1.19 4.53 -10.93
N LEU A 334 -0.04 4.86 -10.34
CA LEU A 334 0.69 3.94 -9.46
C LEU A 334 -0.14 3.54 -8.23
N THR A 335 -0.91 4.48 -7.68
CA THR A 335 -1.80 4.22 -6.55
C THR A 335 -2.94 3.29 -6.97
N ASP A 336 -3.54 3.50 -8.14
CA ASP A 336 -4.60 2.65 -8.67
C ASP A 336 -4.08 1.22 -8.94
N ILE A 337 -2.90 1.07 -9.56
CA ILE A 337 -2.25 -0.23 -9.77
C ILE A 337 -1.92 -0.91 -8.44
N ARG A 338 -1.34 -0.18 -7.47
CA ARG A 338 -1.02 -0.72 -6.14
C ARG A 338 -2.28 -1.25 -5.45
N GLN A 339 -3.37 -0.48 -5.44
CA GLN A 339 -4.64 -0.90 -4.82
C GLN A 339 -5.26 -2.11 -5.52
N ALA A 340 -5.01 -2.26 -6.82
CA ALA A 340 -5.47 -3.41 -7.57
C ALA A 340 -4.60 -4.66 -7.36
N LEU A 341 -3.29 -4.52 -7.16
CA LEU A 341 -2.40 -5.66 -6.91
C LEU A 341 -2.38 -6.10 -5.44
N VAL A 342 -2.41 -5.14 -4.52
CA VAL A 342 -2.35 -5.37 -3.07
C VAL A 342 -3.77 -5.31 -2.52
N ASN A 343 -4.53 -6.37 -2.78
CA ASN A 343 -5.85 -6.55 -2.19
C ASN A 343 -6.18 -8.03 -1.96
N ASN A 344 -7.13 -8.26 -1.05
CA ASN A 344 -7.54 -9.59 -0.66
C ASN A 344 -8.09 -10.43 -1.82
N ASN A 345 -8.74 -9.82 -2.83
CA ASN A 345 -9.31 -10.58 -3.94
C ASN A 345 -8.21 -11.18 -4.81
N ILE A 346 -7.22 -10.37 -5.21
CA ILE A 346 -6.06 -10.83 -5.97
C ILE A 346 -5.25 -11.84 -5.17
N PHE A 347 -5.01 -11.60 -3.88
CA PHE A 347 -4.31 -12.58 -3.04
C PHE A 347 -5.08 -13.89 -2.89
N ALA A 348 -6.41 -13.85 -2.76
CA ALA A 348 -7.23 -15.04 -2.73
C ALA A 348 -7.22 -15.80 -4.07
N THR A 349 -7.31 -15.09 -5.20
CA THR A 349 -7.21 -15.70 -6.53
C THR A 349 -5.84 -16.37 -6.71
N LEU A 350 -4.75 -15.67 -6.40
CA LEU A 350 -3.39 -16.23 -6.45
C LEU A 350 -3.21 -17.42 -5.49
N ALA A 351 -3.81 -17.37 -4.30
CA ALA A 351 -3.81 -18.48 -3.35
C ALA A 351 -4.54 -19.72 -3.91
N VAL A 352 -5.59 -19.54 -4.71
CA VAL A 352 -6.27 -20.64 -5.40
C VAL A 352 -5.42 -21.16 -6.56
N GLU A 353 -4.95 -20.28 -7.45
CA GLU A 353 -4.14 -20.63 -8.62
C GLU A 353 -2.84 -21.37 -8.24
N HIS A 354 -2.22 -20.98 -7.13
CA HIS A 354 -1.02 -21.62 -6.58
C HIS A 354 -1.31 -22.66 -5.50
N ASN A 355 -2.54 -23.14 -5.37
CA ASN A 355 -2.93 -24.29 -4.54
C ASN A 355 -2.74 -24.14 -3.01
N TYR A 356 -2.68 -22.92 -2.46
CA TYR A 356 -2.54 -22.69 -1.01
C TYR A 356 -3.71 -23.30 -0.22
N HIS A 357 -4.92 -23.20 -0.78
CA HIS A 357 -6.15 -23.72 -0.18
C HIS A 357 -6.07 -25.23 0.13
N LYS A 358 -5.28 -26.01 -0.61
CA LYS A 358 -5.11 -27.46 -0.39
C LYS A 358 -4.34 -27.79 0.89
N TYR A 359 -3.53 -26.87 1.38
CA TYR A 359 -2.65 -27.07 2.53
C TYR A 359 -3.11 -26.32 3.79
N LEU A 360 -4.17 -25.50 3.66
CA LEU A 360 -4.80 -24.77 4.76
C LEU A 360 -5.41 -25.73 5.79
N LYS A 361 -4.99 -25.59 7.05
CA LYS A 361 -5.50 -26.37 8.18
C LYS A 361 -6.56 -25.56 8.91
N HIS A 362 -7.82 -25.99 8.80
CA HIS A 362 -8.97 -25.39 9.49
C HIS A 362 -10.02 -26.46 9.86
N MET A 363 -10.88 -26.16 10.84
CA MET A 363 -11.99 -27.04 11.26
C MET A 363 -13.36 -26.33 11.20
N SER A 364 -13.47 -25.22 10.46
CA SER A 364 -14.72 -24.44 10.33
C SER A 364 -15.60 -24.96 9.16
N PRO A 365 -16.82 -25.46 9.41
CA PRO A 365 -17.72 -25.94 8.36
C PRO A 365 -18.24 -24.82 7.45
N LYS A 366 -18.48 -23.63 8.02
CA LYS A 366 -18.95 -22.45 7.28
C LYS A 366 -17.97 -22.07 6.17
N TRP A 367 -16.68 -22.18 6.47
CA TRP A 367 -15.63 -21.84 5.52
C TRP A 367 -15.50 -22.85 4.40
N PHE A 368 -15.74 -24.13 4.71
CA PHE A 368 -15.67 -25.18 3.71
C PHE A 368 -16.56 -24.86 2.51
N GLN A 369 -17.79 -24.41 2.76
CA GLN A 369 -18.70 -24.04 1.67
C GLN A 369 -18.29 -22.75 0.95
N THR A 370 -17.96 -21.68 1.69
CA THR A 370 -17.61 -20.39 1.08
C THR A 370 -16.33 -20.46 0.27
N VAL A 371 -15.31 -21.17 0.78
CA VAL A 371 -14.03 -21.39 0.09
C VAL A 371 -14.23 -22.27 -1.13
N LYS A 372 -15.01 -23.36 -1.01
CA LYS A 372 -15.31 -24.23 -2.16
C LYS A 372 -16.00 -23.46 -3.30
N ASN A 373 -17.06 -22.71 -2.98
CA ASN A 373 -17.77 -21.92 -4.00
C ASN A 373 -16.85 -20.89 -4.70
N PHE A 374 -15.85 -20.38 -4.00
CA PHE A 374 -14.87 -19.47 -4.57
C PHE A 374 -13.84 -20.20 -5.45
N ILE A 375 -13.35 -21.36 -5.00
CA ILE A 375 -12.43 -22.20 -5.78
C ILE A 375 -13.09 -22.62 -7.10
N ASP A 376 -14.30 -23.19 -7.03
CA ASP A 376 -15.03 -23.68 -8.21
C ASP A 376 -15.13 -22.56 -9.26
N ARG A 377 -15.44 -21.31 -8.84
CA ARG A 377 -15.51 -20.15 -9.74
C ARG A 377 -14.17 -19.71 -10.33
N VAL A 378 -13.11 -19.67 -9.53
CA VAL A 378 -11.78 -19.29 -10.02
C VAL A 378 -11.28 -20.33 -11.03
N GLU A 379 -11.59 -21.61 -10.79
CA GLU A 379 -11.29 -22.70 -11.72
C GLU A 379 -12.13 -22.60 -13.00
N ASP A 380 -13.44 -22.36 -12.90
CA ASP A 380 -14.34 -22.14 -14.06
C ASP A 380 -13.86 -20.94 -14.91
N GLU A 381 -13.57 -19.79 -14.29
CA GLU A 381 -13.01 -18.62 -14.99
C GLU A 381 -11.65 -18.93 -15.64
N ALA A 382 -10.85 -19.83 -15.07
CA ALA A 382 -9.57 -20.26 -15.64
C ALA A 382 -9.75 -21.20 -16.82
N GLU A 383 -10.77 -22.05 -16.81
CA GLU A 383 -11.13 -22.92 -17.92
C GLU A 383 -11.70 -22.12 -19.10
N GLU A 384 -12.64 -21.20 -18.86
CA GLU A 384 -13.18 -20.32 -19.89
C GLU A 384 -12.10 -19.48 -20.59
N ARG A 385 -11.06 -19.05 -19.84
CA ARG A 385 -9.90 -18.35 -20.40
C ARG A 385 -9.10 -19.21 -21.38
N LYS A 386 -8.86 -20.49 -21.02
CA LYS A 386 -8.12 -21.42 -21.88
C LYS A 386 -8.88 -21.70 -23.17
N ASP A 387 -10.19 -21.86 -23.08
CA ASP A 387 -11.05 -22.16 -24.24
C ASP A 387 -11.16 -20.97 -25.19
N ASN A 388 -11.20 -19.74 -24.67
CA ASN A 388 -11.32 -18.52 -25.48
C ASN A 388 -9.99 -17.99 -26.05
N GLN A 389 -8.86 -18.66 -25.82
CA GLN A 389 -7.51 -18.21 -26.21
C GLN A 389 -7.17 -16.76 -25.77
N LEU A 390 -7.81 -16.26 -24.71
CA LEU A 390 -7.44 -14.95 -24.15
C LEU A 390 -6.11 -15.08 -23.41
N GLN A 391 -5.06 -14.43 -23.91
CA GLN A 391 -3.76 -14.35 -23.25
C GLN A 391 -3.73 -13.36 -22.07
N THR A 392 -4.77 -12.55 -21.89
CA THR A 392 -4.81 -11.49 -20.87
C THR A 392 -5.37 -11.99 -19.54
N VAL A 393 -4.70 -11.66 -18.44
CA VAL A 393 -5.18 -11.87 -17.08
C VAL A 393 -6.41 -10.97 -16.85
N THR A 394 -7.60 -11.57 -16.71
CA THR A 394 -8.88 -10.83 -16.62
C THR A 394 -9.46 -10.73 -15.21
N ALA A 395 -8.79 -11.26 -14.17
CA ALA A 395 -9.34 -11.19 -12.83
C ALA A 395 -9.58 -9.72 -12.45
N ASP A 396 -10.83 -9.38 -12.17
CA ASP A 396 -11.17 -8.04 -11.74
C ASP A 396 -10.65 -7.85 -10.32
N PRO A 397 -9.73 -6.91 -10.08
CA PRO A 397 -9.10 -6.75 -8.79
C PRO A 397 -10.09 -6.24 -7.73
N PHE A 398 -11.20 -5.61 -8.14
CA PHE A 398 -12.12 -4.96 -7.23
C PHE A 398 -13.29 -5.87 -6.85
N ILE A 399 -13.97 -6.48 -7.81
CA ILE A 399 -15.13 -7.36 -7.55
C ILE A 399 -15.28 -8.42 -8.66
N ILE A 400 -15.43 -9.67 -8.24
CA ILE A 400 -15.92 -10.77 -9.06
C ILE A 400 -17.45 -10.70 -9.09
N VAL A 401 -18.03 -10.58 -10.28
CA VAL A 401 -19.47 -10.40 -10.48
C VAL A 401 -20.01 -11.62 -11.20
N SER A 402 -21.06 -12.23 -10.65
CA SER A 402 -21.90 -13.17 -11.38
C SER A 402 -22.87 -12.36 -12.24
N GLU A 403 -22.69 -12.38 -13.56
CA GLU A 403 -23.61 -11.69 -14.50
C GLU A 403 -25.04 -12.24 -14.39
N GLU A 404 -25.19 -13.56 -14.21
CA GLU A 404 -26.51 -14.21 -14.12
C GLU A 404 -27.29 -13.80 -12.87
N GLU A 405 -26.60 -13.64 -11.73
CA GLU A 405 -27.24 -13.34 -10.44
C GLU A 405 -27.24 -11.84 -10.09
N GLU A 406 -26.53 -11.03 -10.89
CA GLU A 406 -26.18 -9.62 -10.64
C GLU A 406 -25.51 -9.44 -9.26
N GLU A 407 -24.72 -10.44 -8.85
CA GLU A 407 -24.18 -10.55 -7.50
C GLU A 407 -22.66 -10.40 -7.47
N GLY A 408 -22.19 -9.47 -6.63
CA GLY A 408 -20.79 -9.34 -6.29
C GLY A 408 -20.38 -10.35 -5.22
N ILE A 409 -19.34 -11.11 -5.51
CA ILE A 409 -18.81 -12.14 -4.66
C ILE A 409 -17.57 -11.58 -3.96
N GLU A 410 -17.55 -11.69 -2.64
CA GLU A 410 -16.39 -11.30 -1.84
C GLU A 410 -15.50 -12.52 -1.65
N ALA A 411 -14.21 -12.39 -1.96
CA ALA A 411 -13.26 -13.47 -1.76
C ALA A 411 -13.15 -13.83 -0.26
N PRO A 412 -13.05 -15.12 0.09
CA PRO A 412 -12.84 -15.53 1.48
C PRO A 412 -11.54 -14.93 2.03
N LYS A 413 -11.63 -14.09 3.06
CA LYS A 413 -10.45 -13.40 3.65
C LYS A 413 -9.31 -14.34 4.00
N VAL A 414 -9.64 -15.50 4.57
CA VAL A 414 -8.65 -16.54 4.94
C VAL A 414 -7.70 -16.92 3.80
N LEU A 415 -8.10 -16.84 2.53
CA LEU A 415 -7.23 -17.15 1.39
C LEU A 415 -6.20 -16.03 1.14
N GLY A 416 -6.61 -14.78 1.28
CA GLY A 416 -5.68 -13.64 1.24
C GLY A 416 -4.77 -13.64 2.46
N ASP A 417 -5.33 -13.84 3.66
CA ASP A 417 -4.57 -13.84 4.90
C ASP A 417 -3.45 -14.91 4.88
N ILE A 418 -3.74 -16.12 4.37
CA ILE A 418 -2.73 -17.18 4.30
C ILE A 418 -1.66 -16.88 3.26
N PHE A 419 -2.03 -16.23 2.15
CA PHE A 419 -1.08 -15.77 1.13
C PHE A 419 -0.11 -14.76 1.72
N GLU A 420 -0.59 -13.81 2.53
CA GLU A 420 0.25 -12.86 3.26
C GLU A 420 1.10 -13.55 4.33
N SER A 421 0.50 -14.45 5.11
CA SER A 421 1.20 -15.14 6.20
C SER A 421 2.38 -15.99 5.72
N VAL A 422 2.27 -16.62 4.54
CA VAL A 422 3.39 -17.36 3.92
C VAL A 422 4.50 -16.40 3.50
N ALA A 423 4.18 -15.18 3.05
CA ALA A 423 5.19 -14.16 2.75
C ALA A 423 5.97 -13.79 4.02
N GLY A 424 5.25 -13.59 5.14
CA GLY A 424 5.82 -13.39 6.46
C GLY A 424 6.71 -14.56 6.91
N ALA A 425 6.27 -15.80 6.68
CA ALA A 425 7.03 -17.01 7.00
C ALA A 425 8.34 -17.11 6.21
N ILE A 426 8.30 -16.89 4.88
CA ILE A 426 9.50 -16.92 4.02
C ILE A 426 10.46 -15.80 4.44
N PHE A 427 9.93 -14.62 4.75
CA PHE A 427 10.75 -13.50 5.22
C PHE A 427 11.50 -13.84 6.51
N LEU A 428 10.85 -14.48 7.48
CA LEU A 428 11.53 -14.92 8.71
C LEU A 428 12.51 -16.06 8.45
N ASP A 429 12.12 -17.10 7.72
CA ASP A 429 12.95 -18.27 7.43
C ASP A 429 14.22 -17.92 6.63
N SER A 430 14.11 -16.95 5.72
CA SER A 430 15.24 -16.45 4.93
C SER A 430 16.22 -15.57 5.70
N GLY A 431 15.90 -15.25 6.96
CA GLY A 431 16.67 -14.33 7.79
C GLY A 431 16.44 -12.86 7.42
N MET A 432 15.18 -12.50 7.19
CA MET A 432 14.69 -11.18 6.80
C MET A 432 15.19 -10.73 5.41
N ASP A 433 15.23 -11.63 4.42
CA ASP A 433 15.70 -11.35 3.06
C ASP A 433 14.54 -10.94 2.14
N LEU A 434 14.42 -9.64 1.88
CA LEU A 434 13.38 -9.07 1.02
C LEU A 434 13.51 -9.54 -0.43
N THR A 435 14.73 -9.80 -0.91
CA THR A 435 14.96 -10.25 -2.29
C THR A 435 14.45 -11.66 -2.49
N LYS A 436 14.70 -12.56 -1.52
CA LYS A 436 14.21 -13.94 -1.59
C LYS A 436 12.69 -13.99 -1.53
N THR A 437 12.08 -13.27 -0.60
CA THR A 437 10.61 -13.23 -0.52
C THR A 437 10.01 -12.65 -1.80
N TRP A 438 10.57 -11.56 -2.32
CA TRP A 438 10.09 -10.99 -3.58
C TRP A 438 10.30 -11.94 -4.77
N GLY A 439 11.41 -12.68 -4.85
CA GLY A 439 11.61 -13.64 -5.93
C GLY A 439 10.56 -14.75 -5.97
N VAL A 440 10.05 -15.17 -4.82
CA VAL A 440 8.93 -16.12 -4.75
C VAL A 440 7.62 -15.47 -5.22
N TYR A 441 7.27 -14.31 -4.66
CA TYR A 441 5.97 -13.67 -4.92
C TYR A 441 5.89 -13.00 -6.29
N TYR A 442 6.99 -12.43 -6.79
CA TYR A 442 7.06 -11.83 -8.11
C TYR A 442 6.69 -12.83 -9.19
N ARG A 443 7.15 -14.08 -9.13
CA ARG A 443 6.78 -15.11 -10.12
C ARG A 443 5.27 -15.35 -10.17
N MET A 444 4.61 -15.35 -9.01
CA MET A 444 3.15 -15.53 -8.92
C MET A 444 2.40 -14.27 -9.39
N MET A 445 2.90 -13.08 -9.03
CA MET A 445 2.22 -11.80 -9.29
C MET A 445 2.56 -11.18 -10.65
N LYS A 446 3.63 -11.60 -11.31
CA LYS A 446 4.15 -11.01 -12.56
C LYS A 446 3.08 -10.89 -13.65
N PRO A 447 2.25 -11.91 -13.94
CA PRO A 447 1.21 -11.79 -14.96
C PRO A 447 0.24 -10.63 -14.70
N TYR A 448 -0.11 -10.40 -13.43
CA TYR A 448 -0.99 -9.31 -13.00
C TYR A 448 -0.28 -7.96 -13.02
N ILE A 449 0.97 -7.90 -12.56
CA ILE A 449 1.81 -6.69 -12.59
C ILE A 449 1.94 -6.20 -14.02
N ASP A 450 2.32 -7.09 -14.95
CA ASP A 450 2.51 -6.73 -16.36
C ASP A 450 1.19 -6.29 -17.01
N HIS A 451 0.09 -7.00 -16.73
CA HIS A 451 -1.22 -6.66 -17.27
C HIS A 451 -1.73 -5.30 -16.77
N TYR A 452 -1.71 -5.04 -15.47
CA TYR A 452 -2.19 -3.79 -14.89
C TYR A 452 -1.29 -2.59 -15.16
N SER A 453 -0.02 -2.83 -15.50
CA SER A 453 0.90 -1.79 -15.94
C SER A 453 0.54 -1.21 -17.31
N VAL A 454 -0.13 -2.00 -18.16
CA VAL A 454 -0.64 -1.56 -19.46
C VAL A 454 -2.10 -1.16 -19.37
N ASN A 455 -2.92 -1.97 -18.69
CA ASN A 455 -4.35 -1.79 -18.52
C ASN A 455 -4.67 -1.37 -17.09
N ILE A 456 -4.50 -0.08 -16.81
CA ILE A 456 -4.62 0.46 -15.45
C ILE A 456 -6.05 0.22 -14.93
N PRO A 457 -6.21 -0.63 -13.89
CA PRO A 457 -7.52 -0.95 -13.36
C PRO A 457 -8.08 0.24 -12.61
N ARG A 458 -9.30 0.66 -12.95
CA ARG A 458 -9.99 1.75 -12.27
C ARG A 458 -11.05 1.21 -11.34
N ASN A 459 -11.15 1.81 -10.15
CA ASN A 459 -12.23 1.50 -9.25
C ASN A 459 -13.59 1.74 -9.95
N PRO A 460 -14.51 0.76 -9.98
CA PRO A 460 -15.71 0.83 -10.80
C PRO A 460 -16.63 1.99 -10.39
N VAL A 461 -16.73 2.29 -9.09
CA VAL A 461 -17.55 3.39 -8.58
C VAL A 461 -16.97 4.74 -9.03
N ARG A 462 -15.65 4.91 -8.88
CA ARG A 462 -14.96 6.12 -9.34
C ARG A 462 -15.10 6.30 -10.84
N HIS A 463 -14.93 5.23 -11.60
CA HIS A 463 -15.03 5.26 -13.07
C HIS A 463 -16.44 5.65 -13.54
N VAL A 464 -17.49 5.20 -12.85
CA VAL A 464 -18.86 5.68 -13.13
C VAL A 464 -18.97 7.19 -12.91
N TYR A 465 -18.50 7.71 -11.77
CA TYR A 465 -18.57 9.15 -11.50
C TYR A 465 -17.73 10.00 -12.48
N GLU A 466 -16.61 9.47 -12.97
CA GLU A 466 -15.81 10.11 -14.03
C GLU A 466 -16.55 10.16 -15.37
N LYS A 467 -17.48 9.24 -15.63
CA LYS A 467 -18.29 9.18 -16.86
C LYS A 467 -19.63 9.89 -16.73
N ASP A 468 -20.18 9.96 -15.52
CA ASP A 468 -21.44 10.63 -15.21
C ASP A 468 -21.39 11.27 -13.82
N GLU A 469 -21.19 12.58 -13.79
CA GLU A 469 -21.20 13.37 -12.55
C GLU A 469 -22.56 13.34 -11.83
N ARG A 470 -23.65 13.00 -12.55
CA ARG A 470 -25.01 12.91 -12.00
C ARG A 470 -25.38 11.49 -11.58
N ALA A 471 -24.43 10.55 -11.63
CA ALA A 471 -24.65 9.18 -11.19
C ALA A 471 -25.16 9.15 -9.74
N ASP A 472 -26.29 8.45 -9.54
CA ASP A 472 -26.95 8.38 -8.24
C ASP A 472 -27.13 6.93 -7.79
N PHE A 473 -26.57 6.61 -6.62
CA PHE A 473 -26.80 5.33 -5.95
C PHE A 473 -28.05 5.46 -5.08
N GLY A 474 -29.12 4.78 -5.48
CA GLY A 474 -30.34 4.70 -4.70
C GLY A 474 -30.16 4.07 -3.32
N LYS A 475 -31.20 4.19 -2.48
CA LYS A 475 -31.20 3.62 -1.13
C LYS A 475 -30.99 2.10 -1.19
N ALA A 476 -30.06 1.61 -0.39
CA ALA A 476 -29.79 0.20 -0.22
C ALA A 476 -31.03 -0.53 0.32
N LYS A 477 -31.39 -1.66 -0.29
CA LYS A 477 -32.48 -2.54 0.15
C LYS A 477 -31.90 -3.86 0.64
N THR A 478 -32.31 -4.30 1.82
CA THR A 478 -31.98 -5.65 2.31
C THR A 478 -32.96 -6.65 1.72
N LEU A 479 -32.44 -7.69 1.09
CA LEU A 479 -33.19 -8.79 0.50
C LEU A 479 -33.51 -9.87 1.54
N GLU A 480 -34.43 -10.78 1.20
CA GLU A 480 -34.88 -11.86 2.09
C GLU A 480 -33.76 -12.86 2.43
N ASP A 481 -32.76 -12.98 1.56
CA ASP A 481 -31.56 -13.80 1.76
C ASP A 481 -30.49 -13.13 2.65
N GLY A 482 -30.77 -11.91 3.16
CA GLY A 482 -29.85 -11.12 3.97
C GLY A 482 -28.84 -10.30 3.18
N LYS A 483 -28.83 -10.37 1.84
CA LYS A 483 -27.95 -9.58 0.98
C LYS A 483 -28.47 -8.16 0.81
N ILE A 484 -27.59 -7.27 0.38
CA ILE A 484 -27.92 -5.87 0.11
C ILE A 484 -27.96 -5.66 -1.40
N GLN A 485 -29.03 -5.04 -1.87
CA GLN A 485 -29.17 -4.57 -3.25
C GLN A 485 -29.03 -3.05 -3.29
N CYS A 486 -28.22 -2.57 -4.24
CA CYS A 486 -28.08 -1.17 -4.60
C CYS A 486 -28.46 -0.98 -6.06
N THR A 487 -29.20 0.08 -6.34
CA THR A 487 -29.60 0.47 -7.70
C THR A 487 -28.82 1.72 -8.08
N LEU A 488 -28.06 1.64 -9.17
CA LEU A 488 -27.32 2.75 -9.75
C LEU A 488 -28.10 3.32 -10.93
N ARG A 489 -28.38 4.62 -10.90
CA ARG A 489 -28.96 5.37 -12.01
C ARG A 489 -27.89 6.23 -12.66
N VAL A 490 -27.70 6.04 -13.97
CA VAL A 490 -26.75 6.75 -14.83
C VAL A 490 -27.46 7.17 -16.11
N HIS A 491 -26.92 8.13 -16.85
CA HIS A 491 -27.54 8.62 -18.09
C HIS A 491 -27.70 7.54 -19.17
N TRP A 492 -26.94 6.44 -19.10
CA TRP A 492 -27.04 5.32 -20.03
C TRP A 492 -27.87 4.14 -19.50
N GLY A 493 -28.49 4.22 -18.31
CA GLY A 493 -29.37 3.15 -17.82
C GLY A 493 -29.52 3.06 -16.31
N GLU A 494 -30.25 2.05 -15.86
CA GLU A 494 -30.41 1.70 -14.46
C GLU A 494 -29.91 0.27 -14.25
N TYR A 495 -29.02 0.09 -13.27
CA TYR A 495 -28.33 -1.17 -13.02
C TYR A 495 -28.48 -1.56 -11.55
N ASN A 496 -28.84 -2.82 -11.30
CA ASN A 496 -28.95 -3.36 -9.96
C ASN A 496 -27.71 -4.19 -9.64
N GLY A 497 -27.14 -4.00 -8.46
CA GLY A 497 -26.04 -4.83 -7.95
C GLY A 497 -26.38 -5.35 -6.58
N LYS A 498 -26.15 -6.65 -6.37
CA LYS A 498 -26.33 -7.34 -5.09
C LYS A 498 -24.97 -7.67 -4.48
N GLY A 499 -24.91 -7.76 -3.16
CA GLY A 499 -23.72 -8.22 -2.46
C GLY A 499 -23.93 -8.39 -0.96
N PRO A 500 -22.93 -8.96 -0.26
CA PRO A 500 -23.00 -9.21 1.19
C PRO A 500 -23.02 -7.92 2.02
N ASN A 501 -22.52 -6.83 1.46
CA ASN A 501 -22.49 -5.52 2.11
C ASN A 501 -22.71 -4.40 1.09
N MET A 502 -22.98 -3.18 1.58
CA MET A 502 -23.30 -2.03 0.73
C MET A 502 -22.14 -1.65 -0.22
N LYS A 503 -20.88 -1.83 0.22
CA LYS A 503 -19.71 -1.50 -0.60
C LYS A 503 -19.64 -2.41 -1.83
N ILE A 504 -19.81 -3.72 -1.62
CA ILE A 504 -19.81 -4.70 -2.71
C ILE A 504 -21.01 -4.46 -3.63
N ALA A 505 -22.23 -4.32 -3.08
CA ALA A 505 -23.43 -4.07 -3.88
C ALA A 505 -23.31 -2.83 -4.79
N LYS A 506 -22.74 -1.72 -4.28
CA LYS A 506 -22.49 -0.52 -5.08
C LYS A 506 -21.48 -0.76 -6.20
N ALA A 507 -20.36 -1.41 -5.90
CA ALA A 507 -19.33 -1.63 -6.89
C ALA A 507 -19.74 -2.71 -7.93
N THR A 508 -20.58 -3.68 -7.56
CA THR A 508 -21.27 -4.57 -8.52
C THR A 508 -22.16 -3.79 -9.47
N ALA A 509 -23.03 -2.92 -8.95
CA ALA A 509 -23.91 -2.10 -9.78
C ALA A 509 -23.11 -1.19 -10.72
N ALA A 510 -22.01 -0.62 -10.23
CA ALA A 510 -21.10 0.20 -11.02
C ALA A 510 -20.40 -0.58 -12.13
N LYS A 511 -19.96 -1.81 -11.86
CA LYS A 511 -19.33 -2.68 -12.86
C LYS A 511 -20.32 -3.07 -13.96
N LEU A 512 -21.51 -3.52 -13.60
CA LEU A 512 -22.58 -3.82 -14.57
C LEU A 512 -22.95 -2.59 -15.41
N ALA A 513 -22.96 -1.40 -14.80
CA ALA A 513 -23.18 -0.16 -15.54
C ALA A 513 -22.08 0.12 -16.57
N ILE A 514 -20.80 -0.07 -16.22
CA ILE A 514 -19.67 0.13 -17.15
C ILE A 514 -19.70 -0.91 -18.28
N GLU A 515 -20.03 -2.16 -17.99
CA GLU A 515 -20.19 -3.21 -19.01
C GLU A 515 -21.37 -2.91 -19.93
N GLY A 516 -22.49 -2.45 -19.38
CA GLY A 516 -23.64 -2.00 -20.16
C GLY A 516 -23.33 -0.80 -21.06
N LEU A 517 -22.47 0.13 -20.60
CA LEU A 517 -21.97 1.23 -21.41
C LEU A 517 -21.11 0.72 -22.58
N LYS A 518 -20.19 -0.23 -22.32
CA LYS A 518 -19.38 -0.86 -23.37
C LYS A 518 -20.25 -1.56 -24.42
N LYS A 519 -21.21 -2.38 -23.99
CA LYS A 519 -22.15 -3.10 -24.87
C LYS A 519 -22.94 -2.13 -25.78
N LYS A 520 -23.34 -0.96 -25.26
CA LYS A 520 -23.98 0.10 -26.07
C LYS A 520 -23.05 0.70 -27.11
N TYR A 521 -21.78 0.95 -26.77
CA TYR A 521 -20.83 1.47 -27.74
C TYR A 521 -20.53 0.46 -28.85
N THR A 522 -20.33 -0.83 -28.55
CA THR A 522 -20.11 -1.84 -29.59
C THR A 522 -21.32 -2.02 -30.51
N ALA A 523 -22.54 -2.00 -29.96
CA ALA A 523 -23.75 -2.10 -30.79
C ALA A 523 -23.91 -0.95 -31.80
N VAL A 524 -23.45 0.26 -31.46
CA VAL A 524 -23.49 1.41 -32.38
C VAL A 524 -22.50 1.27 -33.54
N TYR A 525 -21.36 0.60 -33.34
CA TYR A 525 -20.34 0.39 -34.38
C TYR A 525 -20.61 -0.83 -35.27
N GLU A 526 -21.53 -1.73 -34.90
CA GLU A 526 -21.95 -2.85 -35.74
C GLU A 526 -23.16 -2.51 -36.63
N GLU A 527 -23.84 -1.38 -36.38
CA GLU A 527 -24.96 -0.88 -37.19
C GLU A 527 -24.55 0.16 -38.26
N ASP A 528 -23.30 0.64 -38.26
CA ASP A 528 -22.66 1.49 -39.28
C ASP A 528 -21.71 0.68 -40.18
#